data_AF-A0A444Z240-F1
#
_entry.id   AF-A0A444Z240-F1
#
_cell.length_a   1.000
_cell.length_b   1.000
_cell.length_c   1.000
_cell.angle_alpha   90.00
_cell.angle_beta   90.00
_cell.angle_gamma   90.00
#
_symmetry.space_group_name_H-M   'P 1'
#
loop_
_entity.id
_entity.type
_entity.pdbx_description
1 polymer ?
#
loop_
_entity_poly.entity_id
_entity_poly.type
_entity_poly.pdbx_seq_one_letter_code
_entity_poly.pdbx_strand_id
1 'polypeptide(L)'
;MLTRCVVDEQFVPKVGMIFKTLEEAEKFYKNYSKLAGNTTWKGDEIKNQLIVCSREGRWKSKISPTLKTNPSAGLNCPARIDIHIMKDIGLWTISNVVLNHSHPCCPDHPEMIK
;
A
#
# COMPACT_ATOMS: atom_id res chain seq x y z
N MET A 1 3.54 12.46 13.86
CA MET A 1 4.62 12.68 12.89
C MET A 1 4.22 11.97 11.61
N LEU A 2 4.15 12.67 10.48
CA LEU A 2 3.93 12.03 9.17
C LEU A 2 5.30 11.85 8.51
N THR A 3 5.61 10.63 8.11
CA THR A 3 6.90 10.25 7.55
C THR A 3 6.69 9.72 6.14
N ARG A 4 7.55 10.13 5.19
CA ARG A 4 7.56 9.61 3.82
C ARG A 4 8.75 8.68 3.65
N CYS A 5 8.56 7.54 2.99
CA CYS A 5 9.64 6.61 2.72
C CYS A 5 10.53 7.15 1.60
N VAL A 6 11.85 6.99 1.74
CA VAL A 6 12.82 7.29 0.67
C VAL A 6 12.81 6.10 -0.27
N VAL A 7 12.33 6.30 -1.49
CA VAL A 7 12.15 5.28 -2.51
C VAL A 7 12.55 5.90 -3.85
N ASP A 8 13.25 5.16 -4.71
CA ASP A 8 13.55 5.63 -6.07
C ASP A 8 12.27 6.05 -6.80
N GLU A 9 12.33 7.19 -7.51
CA GLU A 9 11.17 7.78 -8.16
C GLU A 9 10.45 6.85 -9.16
N GLN A 10 11.18 5.88 -9.73
CA GLN A 10 10.65 4.87 -10.65
C GLN A 10 9.67 3.90 -9.99
N PHE A 11 9.76 3.70 -8.67
CA PHE A 11 8.87 2.83 -7.90
C PHE A 11 7.80 3.60 -7.14
N VAL A 12 7.81 4.94 -7.20
CA VAL A 12 6.82 5.77 -6.53
C VAL A 12 5.52 5.76 -7.33
N PRO A 13 4.39 5.29 -6.75
CA PRO A 13 3.10 5.33 -7.41
C PRO A 13 2.66 6.78 -7.62
N LYS A 14 2.10 7.07 -8.80
CA LYS A 14 1.62 8.41 -9.18
C LYS A 14 0.21 8.30 -9.75
N VAL A 15 -0.63 9.28 -9.41
CA VAL A 15 -1.97 9.41 -10.00
C VAL A 15 -1.84 9.45 -11.52
N GLY A 16 -2.70 8.70 -12.21
CA GLY A 16 -2.69 8.60 -13.67
C GLY A 16 -1.73 7.56 -14.25
N MET A 17 -0.96 6.83 -13.45
CA MET A 17 -0.29 5.61 -13.95
C MET A 17 -1.33 4.59 -14.41
N ILE A 18 -1.06 3.96 -15.55
CA ILE A 18 -1.96 3.02 -16.22
C ILE A 18 -1.26 1.66 -16.35
N PHE A 19 -1.98 0.59 -16.01
CA PHE A 19 -1.54 -0.80 -16.16
C PHE A 19 -2.50 -1.55 -17.08
N LYS A 20 -1.99 -2.47 -17.89
CA LYS A 20 -2.81 -3.27 -18.81
C LYS A 20 -3.49 -4.42 -18.10
N THR A 21 -2.86 -4.94 -17.05
CA THR A 21 -3.39 -6.05 -16.26
C THR A 21 -3.34 -5.74 -14.78
N LEU A 22 -4.18 -6.45 -14.02
CA LEU A 22 -4.15 -6.42 -12.56
C LEU A 22 -2.79 -6.91 -12.04
N GLU A 23 -2.23 -7.94 -12.66
CA GLU A 23 -0.94 -8.53 -12.28
C GLU A 23 0.22 -7.52 -12.42
N GLU A 24 0.23 -6.70 -13.48
CA GLU A 24 1.22 -5.63 -13.65
C GLU A 24 1.13 -4.60 -12.53
N ALA A 25 -0.08 -4.19 -12.19
CA ALA A 25 -0.34 -3.31 -11.06
C ALA A 25 0.16 -3.95 -9.76
N GLU A 26 -0.32 -5.15 -9.42
CA GLU A 26 0.07 -5.90 -8.23
C GLU A 26 1.59 -6.04 -8.08
N LYS A 27 2.29 -6.37 -9.16
CA LYS A 27 3.76 -6.50 -9.17
C LYS A 27 4.43 -5.16 -8.87
N PHE A 28 3.99 -4.08 -9.52
CA PHE A 28 4.51 -2.74 -9.27
C PHE A 28 4.36 -2.37 -7.79
N TYR A 29 3.19 -2.62 -7.22
CA TYR A 29 2.92 -2.29 -5.82
C TYR A 29 3.63 -3.19 -4.83
N LYS A 30 3.80 -4.48 -5.12
CA LYS A 30 4.61 -5.37 -4.30
C LYS A 30 6.05 -4.87 -4.18
N ASN A 31 6.60 -4.31 -5.25
CA ASN A 31 7.91 -3.67 -5.22
C ASN A 31 7.92 -2.40 -4.37
N TYR A 32 6.95 -1.50 -4.55
CA TYR A 32 6.81 -0.32 -3.69
C TYR A 32 6.68 -0.70 -2.20
N SER A 33 5.90 -1.73 -1.89
CA SER A 33 5.61 -2.17 -0.52
C SER A 33 6.83 -2.73 0.20
N LYS A 34 7.74 -3.39 -0.53
CA LYS A 34 9.03 -3.79 0.05
C LYS A 34 9.87 -2.60 0.51
N LEU A 35 9.72 -1.46 -0.16
CA LEU A 35 10.50 -0.24 0.07
C LEU A 35 9.83 0.69 1.09
N ALA A 36 8.49 0.75 1.09
CA ALA A 36 7.70 1.61 1.95
C ALA A 36 7.14 0.93 3.22
N GLY A 37 7.41 -0.37 3.39
CA GLY A 37 6.96 -1.20 4.50
C GLY A 37 5.70 -2.02 4.19
N ASN A 38 5.45 -3.05 5.01
CA ASN A 38 4.37 -4.02 4.82
C ASN A 38 3.01 -3.37 4.46
N THR A 39 2.55 -3.54 3.22
CA THR A 39 1.20 -3.17 2.77
C THR A 39 0.34 -4.43 2.64
N THR A 40 -0.97 -4.24 2.53
CA THR A 40 -1.92 -5.32 2.25
C THR A 40 -2.82 -4.91 1.10
N TRP A 41 -2.95 -5.81 0.13
CA TRP A 41 -3.89 -5.67 -0.96
C TRP A 41 -5.32 -5.98 -0.48
N LYS A 42 -6.25 -5.07 -0.72
CA LYS A 42 -7.67 -5.23 -0.44
C LYS A 42 -8.44 -5.02 -1.74
N GLY A 43 -8.81 -6.13 -2.36
CA GLY A 43 -9.53 -6.14 -3.63
C GLY A 43 -10.93 -6.73 -3.49
N ASP A 44 -11.88 -6.18 -4.24
CA ASP A 44 -13.14 -6.85 -4.59
C ASP A 44 -13.07 -7.09 -6.11
N GLU A 45 -13.17 -8.33 -6.59
CA GLU A 45 -12.96 -8.69 -8.02
C GLU A 45 -13.82 -7.84 -8.99
N ILE A 46 -14.91 -7.24 -8.50
CA ILE A 46 -15.91 -6.53 -9.30
C ILE A 46 -15.68 -5.00 -9.28
N LYS A 47 -14.86 -4.47 -8.37
CA LYS A 47 -14.71 -3.03 -8.08
C LYS A 47 -13.26 -2.64 -7.74
N ASN A 48 -13.02 -1.34 -7.70
CA ASN A 48 -11.74 -0.70 -7.40
C ASN A 48 -10.88 -1.47 -6.39
N GLN A 49 -9.60 -1.62 -6.69
CA GLN A 49 -8.64 -2.25 -5.80
C GLN A 49 -8.03 -1.19 -4.88
N LEU A 50 -7.82 -1.55 -3.63
CA LEU A 50 -7.29 -0.66 -2.61
C LEU A 50 -6.05 -1.30 -2.00
N ILE A 51 -4.96 -0.54 -1.94
CA ILE A 51 -3.76 -0.96 -1.21
C ILE A 51 -3.64 -0.07 0.00
N VAL A 52 -3.48 -0.67 1.17
CA VAL A 52 -3.33 0.05 2.43
C VAL A 52 -2.08 -0.41 3.15
N CYS A 53 -1.52 0.46 3.98
CA CYS A 53 -0.50 0.03 4.93
C CYS A 53 -1.06 -1.07 5.86
N SER A 54 -0.28 -2.12 6.16
CA SER A 54 -0.66 -3.16 7.12
C SER A 54 -0.99 -2.60 8.51
N ARG A 55 -0.46 -1.42 8.83
CA ARG A 55 -0.69 -0.68 10.09
C ARG A 55 -1.92 0.25 10.07
N GLU A 56 -2.75 0.22 9.01
CA GLU A 56 -4.04 0.92 8.94
C GLU A 56 -4.95 0.57 10.14
N GLY A 57 -4.81 -0.64 10.72
CA GLY A 57 -5.32 -0.92 12.07
C GLY A 57 -6.75 -1.46 12.17
N ARG A 58 -7.28 -2.16 11.15
CA ARG A 58 -8.58 -2.86 11.28
C ARG A 58 -8.41 -4.37 11.48
N TRP A 59 -8.33 -4.80 12.73
CA TRP A 59 -8.62 -6.20 13.07
C TRP A 59 -10.13 -6.44 13.04
N LYS A 60 -10.54 -7.52 12.37
CA LYS A 60 -11.91 -8.05 12.46
C LYS A 60 -12.05 -9.11 13.57
N SER A 61 -10.97 -9.48 14.26
CA SER A 61 -10.94 -10.60 15.20
C SER A 61 -11.17 -10.15 16.65
N LYS A 62 -12.03 -10.87 17.39
CA LYS A 62 -12.33 -10.68 18.82
C LYS A 62 -11.21 -11.21 19.74
N ILE A 63 -9.94 -11.00 19.38
CA ILE A 63 -8.82 -11.51 20.20
C ILE A 63 -8.62 -10.58 21.40
N SER A 64 -8.37 -11.18 22.57
CA SER A 64 -8.16 -10.44 23.81
C SER A 64 -6.96 -9.50 23.70
N PRO A 65 -7.00 -8.29 24.29
CA PRO A 65 -5.91 -7.31 24.23
C PRO A 65 -4.56 -7.84 24.70
N THR A 66 -4.54 -8.83 25.58
CA THR A 66 -3.36 -9.44 26.21
C THR A 66 -2.61 -10.44 25.31
N LEU A 67 -3.23 -10.97 24.25
CA LEU A 67 -2.58 -11.87 23.28
C LEU A 67 -2.12 -11.13 22.00
N LYS A 68 -2.14 -9.79 22.02
CA LYS A 68 -1.71 -8.96 20.88
C LYS A 68 -0.18 -8.98 20.78
N THR A 69 0.36 -9.90 19.98
CA THR A 69 1.80 -10.07 19.73
C THR A 69 2.43 -9.02 18.82
N ASN A 70 1.65 -8.09 18.23
CA ASN A 70 2.17 -7.11 17.27
C ASN A 70 1.86 -5.66 17.71
N PRO A 71 2.78 -4.96 18.39
CA PRO A 71 2.56 -3.60 18.91
C PRO A 71 2.38 -2.52 17.82
N SER A 72 2.51 -2.90 16.54
CA SER A 72 2.48 -1.99 15.40
C SER A 72 1.13 -1.90 14.66
N ALA A 73 0.18 -2.79 14.97
CA ALA A 73 -1.16 -2.80 14.36
C ALA A 73 -2.13 -1.90 15.13
N GLY A 74 -2.62 -0.82 14.51
CA GLY A 74 -3.53 0.15 15.15
C GLY A 74 -3.13 1.63 15.03
N LEU A 75 -2.13 1.96 14.21
CA LEU A 75 -1.61 3.32 14.07
C LEU A 75 -2.44 4.21 13.12
N ASN A 76 -3.61 3.72 12.66
CA ASN A 76 -4.49 4.40 11.70
C ASN A 76 -3.70 5.02 10.54
N CYS A 77 -2.74 4.26 10.02
CA CYS A 77 -1.80 4.76 9.02
C CYS A 77 -2.57 5.19 7.76
N PRO A 78 -2.47 6.47 7.33
CA PRO A 78 -3.28 6.98 6.23
C PRO A 78 -2.73 6.58 4.85
N ALA A 79 -1.57 5.91 4.80
CA ALA A 79 -0.95 5.49 3.56
C ALA A 79 -1.84 4.49 2.82
N ARG A 80 -2.30 4.90 1.63
CA ARG A 80 -3.20 4.15 0.77
C ARG A 80 -3.03 4.52 -0.69
N ILE A 81 -3.34 3.58 -1.57
CA ILE A 81 -3.36 3.78 -3.02
C ILE A 81 -4.65 3.18 -3.57
N ASP A 82 -5.39 3.99 -4.31
CA ASP A 82 -6.68 3.60 -4.91
C ASP A 82 -6.45 3.31 -6.41
N ILE A 83 -6.92 2.14 -6.86
CA ILE A 83 -6.77 1.67 -8.24
C ILE A 83 -8.15 1.38 -8.80
N HIS A 84 -8.47 2.01 -9.92
CA HIS A 84 -9.77 1.89 -10.57
C HIS A 84 -9.61 1.16 -11.90
N ILE A 85 -10.53 0.25 -12.21
CA ILE A 85 -10.61 -0.37 -13.53
C ILE A 85 -11.46 0.51 -14.46
N MET A 86 -10.87 0.88 -15.60
CA MET A 86 -11.55 1.48 -16.74
C MET A 86 -12.18 0.36 -17.57
N LYS A 87 -13.42 0.00 -17.23
CA LYS A 87 -14.12 -1.19 -17.77
C LYS A 87 -14.28 -1.18 -19.29
N ASP A 88 -14.37 0.01 -19.87
CA ASP A 88 -14.53 0.28 -21.30
C ASP A 88 -13.31 -0.12 -22.13
N ILE A 89 -12.11 0.01 -21.55
CA ILE A 89 -10.84 -0.27 -22.23
C ILE A 89 -10.01 -1.38 -21.56
N GLY A 90 -10.50 -1.93 -20.44
CA GLY A 90 -9.83 -3.01 -19.70
C GLY A 90 -8.54 -2.58 -18.99
N LEU A 91 -8.32 -1.28 -18.80
CA LEU A 91 -7.11 -0.74 -18.17
C LEU A 91 -7.30 -0.45 -16.69
N TRP A 92 -6.21 -0.45 -15.94
CA TRP A 92 -6.20 -0.14 -14.51
C TRP A 92 -5.45 1.17 -14.27
N THR A 93 -6.09 2.13 -13.59
CA THR A 93 -5.50 3.45 -13.34
C THR A 93 -5.40 3.74 -11.86
N ILE A 94 -4.31 4.37 -11.45
CA ILE A 94 -4.18 4.94 -10.10
C ILE A 94 -5.00 6.22 -10.01
N SER A 95 -6.07 6.21 -9.21
CA SER A 95 -6.95 7.37 -9.01
C SER A 95 -6.52 8.24 -7.83
N ASN A 96 -5.86 7.66 -6.82
CA ASN A 96 -5.47 8.38 -5.61
C ASN A 96 -4.22 7.75 -4.98
N VAL A 97 -3.37 8.60 -4.40
CA VAL A 97 -2.11 8.21 -3.78
C VAL A 97 -1.90 9.00 -2.49
N VAL A 98 -1.80 8.30 -1.37
CA VAL A 98 -1.37 8.83 -0.07
C VAL A 98 -0.18 8.02 0.40
N LEU A 99 1.01 8.62 0.43
CA LEU A 99 2.27 7.95 0.81
C LEU A 99 2.78 8.33 2.20
N ASN A 100 2.07 9.22 2.90
CA ASN A 100 2.47 9.64 4.24
C ASN A 100 2.11 8.53 5.24
N HIS A 101 3.09 8.08 5.99
CA HIS A 101 2.92 7.11 7.07
C HIS A 101 2.83 7.82 8.42
N SER A 102 2.02 7.31 9.35
CA SER A 102 1.96 7.79 10.74
C SER A 102 3.10 7.23 11.61
N HIS A 103 4.02 6.48 11.01
CA HIS A 103 5.12 5.79 11.66
C HIS A 103 6.37 5.84 10.77
N PRO A 104 7.58 5.63 11.34
CA PRO A 104 8.77 5.41 10.54
C PRO A 104 8.55 4.26 9.55
N CYS A 105 9.03 4.43 8.32
CA CYS A 105 9.08 3.33 7.37
C CYS A 105 10.06 2.29 7.90
N CYS A 106 9.66 1.02 7.92
CA CYS A 106 10.58 -0.10 8.11
C CYS A 106 10.97 -0.57 6.70
N PRO A 107 12.09 -0.12 6.13
CA PRO A 107 12.62 -0.77 4.94
C PRO A 107 13.02 -2.19 5.34
N ASP A 108 12.43 -3.21 4.72
CA ASP A 108 12.84 -4.62 4.92
C ASP A 108 14.25 -4.88 4.37
N HIS A 109 14.80 -3.95 3.58
CA HIS A 109 16.20 -3.95 3.14
C HIS A 109 16.77 -2.51 3.12
N PRO A 110 17.90 -2.24 3.78
CA PRO A 110 18.61 -0.96 3.70
C PRO A 110 19.36 -0.77 2.37
N GLU A 111 19.38 -1.78 1.50
CA GLU A 111 20.12 -1.77 0.24
C GLU A 111 19.25 -1.22 -0.88
N MET A 112 19.22 0.10 -1.03
CA MET A 112 19.19 0.80 -2.33
C MET A 112 19.18 2.32 -2.10
N ILE A 113 20.09 2.78 -1.23
CA ILE A 113 20.60 4.15 -1.29
C ILE A 113 21.78 4.06 -2.26
N LYS A 114 21.60 4.51 -3.50
CA LYS A 114 22.73 4.82 -4.38
C LYS A 114 22.63 6.26 -4.84
#